data_AF-A0A1E1WI52-F1
#
_entry.id   AF-A0A1E1WI52-F1
#
_cell.length_a   1.000
_cell.length_b   1.000
_cell.length_c   1.000
_cell.angle_alpha   90.00
_cell.angle_beta   90.00
_cell.angle_gamma   90.00
#
_symmetry.space_group_name_H-M   'P 1'
#
loop_
_entity.id
_entity.type
_entity.pdbx_description
1 polymer ?
#
loop_
_entity_poly.entity_id
_entity_poly.type
_entity_poly.pdbx_seq_one_letter_code
_entity_poly.pdbx_strand_id
1 'polypeptide(L)'
;PPRLSPEQLAPPAPFVYVESKRDAFSPQLQDFCLKHPIAVVRGLTAALKLDLGLFSTKTLVEAWPDHAVEVRTQLMQSADENWDPTGRRRVWACASHRSHTTVRK
;
A
#
# COMPACT_ATOMS: atom_id res chain seq x y z
N PRO A 1 -9.56 -21.76 -21.82
CA PRO A 1 -9.07 -21.89 -20.43
C PRO A 1 -10.19 -22.44 -19.54
N PRO A 2 -9.87 -23.24 -18.50
CA PRO A 2 -10.89 -23.70 -17.55
C PRO A 2 -11.54 -22.51 -16.84
N ARG A 3 -12.85 -22.60 -16.58
CA ARG A 3 -13.56 -21.60 -15.77
C ARG A 3 -13.18 -21.79 -14.30
N LEU A 4 -12.89 -20.69 -13.63
CA LEU A 4 -12.57 -20.66 -12.20
C LEU A 4 -13.86 -20.67 -11.37
N SER A 5 -13.82 -21.27 -10.18
CA SER A 5 -14.87 -21.15 -9.18
C SER A 5 -14.84 -19.78 -8.48
N PRO A 6 -15.93 -19.34 -7.82
CA PRO A 6 -15.94 -18.11 -7.05
C PRO A 6 -14.82 -18.02 -6.01
N GLU A 7 -14.47 -19.13 -5.35
CA GLU A 7 -13.38 -19.20 -4.37
C GLU A 7 -12.01 -18.97 -5.01
N GLN A 8 -11.84 -19.43 -6.26
CA GLN A 8 -10.60 -19.23 -7.03
C GLN A 8 -10.45 -17.79 -7.55
N LEU A 9 -11.54 -17.00 -7.59
CA LEU A 9 -11.50 -15.58 -7.95
C LEU A 9 -11.10 -14.67 -6.78
N ALA A 10 -11.15 -15.17 -5.55
CA ALA A 10 -10.77 -14.44 -4.34
C ALA A 10 -9.74 -15.22 -3.50
N PRO A 11 -8.56 -15.54 -4.06
CA PRO A 11 -7.53 -16.24 -3.31
C PRO A 11 -7.04 -15.37 -2.14
N PRO A 12 -6.69 -15.98 -0.98
CA PRO A 12 -6.09 -15.23 0.12
C PRO A 12 -4.74 -14.66 -0.31
N ALA A 13 -4.43 -13.43 0.14
CA ALA A 13 -3.11 -12.86 -0.07
C ALA A 13 -2.06 -13.70 0.68
N PRO A 14 -1.02 -14.21 0.00
CA PRO A 14 0.00 -15.01 0.67
C PRO A 14 0.84 -14.10 1.57
N PHE A 15 1.15 -14.59 2.77
CA PHE A 15 1.93 -13.85 3.75
C PHE A 15 2.98 -14.73 4.42
N VAL A 16 4.01 -14.09 4.95
CA VAL A 16 5.08 -14.73 5.72
C VAL A 16 5.44 -13.84 6.91
N TYR A 17 5.75 -14.45 8.05
CA TYR A 17 6.23 -13.74 9.23
C TYR A 17 7.76 -13.74 9.25
N VAL A 18 8.31 -12.58 9.56
CA VAL A 18 9.74 -12.37 9.78
C VAL A 18 9.90 -11.91 11.23
N GLU A 19 10.54 -12.73 12.04
CA GLU A 19 10.71 -12.47 13.49
C GLU A 19 12.14 -12.02 13.81
N SER A 20 13.10 -12.41 12.97
CA SER A 20 14.51 -12.08 13.17
C SER A 20 15.13 -11.46 11.92
N LYS A 21 16.26 -10.77 12.13
CA LYS A 21 17.11 -10.30 11.04
C LYS A 21 17.48 -11.45 10.10
N ARG A 22 17.78 -12.64 10.62
CA ARG A 22 18.15 -13.80 9.78
C ARG A 22 17.03 -14.17 8.81
N ASP A 23 15.78 -14.14 9.25
CA ASP A 23 14.63 -14.46 8.40
C ASP A 23 14.42 -13.38 7.32
N ALA A 24 14.73 -12.12 7.63
CA ALA A 24 14.64 -11.01 6.69
C ALA A 24 15.69 -11.10 5.55
N PHE A 25 16.84 -11.73 5.81
CA PHE A 25 17.94 -11.92 4.85
C PHE A 25 17.98 -13.33 4.24
N SER A 26 16.95 -14.14 4.48
CA SER A 26 16.89 -15.52 4.02
C SER A 26 16.57 -15.59 2.52
N PRO A 27 17.27 -16.45 1.74
CA PRO A 27 16.91 -16.69 0.34
C PRO A 27 15.49 -17.28 0.20
N GLN A 28 14.98 -17.97 1.22
CA GLN A 28 13.61 -18.49 1.23
C GLN A 28 12.56 -17.37 1.20
N LEU A 29 12.83 -16.22 1.85
CA LEU A 29 11.95 -15.05 1.78
C LEU A 29 11.94 -14.44 0.37
N GLN A 30 13.11 -14.36 -0.28
CA GLN A 30 13.22 -13.90 -1.67
C GLN A 30 12.43 -14.83 -2.62
N ASP A 31 12.65 -16.13 -2.50
CA ASP A 31 11.94 -17.14 -3.31
C ASP A 31 10.43 -17.07 -3.11
N PHE A 32 9.98 -16.85 -1.88
CA PHE A 32 8.56 -16.65 -1.56
C PHE A 32 8.00 -15.44 -2.32
N CYS A 33 8.64 -14.28 -2.22
CA CYS A 33 8.20 -13.07 -2.91
C CYS A 33 8.18 -13.23 -4.44
N LEU A 34 9.12 -13.97 -5.03
CA LEU A 34 9.19 -14.18 -6.48
C LEU A 34 8.14 -15.19 -7.00
N LYS A 35 7.65 -16.09 -6.15
CA LYS A 35 6.64 -17.11 -6.52
C LYS A 35 5.21 -16.59 -6.51
N HIS A 36 4.95 -15.46 -5.87
CA HIS A 36 3.60 -14.94 -5.66
C HIS A 36 3.38 -13.60 -6.40
N PRO A 37 2.19 -13.35 -6.97
CA PRO A 37 1.89 -12.09 -7.65
C PRO A 37 1.90 -10.88 -6.69
N ILE A 38 1.65 -11.14 -5.40
CA ILE A 38 1.74 -10.20 -4.29
C ILE A 38 2.13 -11.01 -3.05
N ALA A 39 2.91 -10.43 -2.13
CA ALA A 39 3.32 -11.07 -0.88
C ALA A 39 3.28 -10.06 0.28
N VAL A 40 2.69 -10.47 1.42
CA VAL A 40 2.67 -9.64 2.64
C VAL A 40 3.74 -10.14 3.61
N VAL A 41 4.78 -9.35 3.83
CA VAL A 41 5.84 -9.66 4.81
C VAL A 41 5.50 -9.00 6.14
N ARG A 42 5.04 -9.80 7.10
CA ARG A 42 4.67 -9.34 8.45
C ARG A 42 5.90 -9.33 9.37
N GLY A 43 5.96 -8.34 10.26
CA GLY A 43 7.04 -8.24 11.26
C GLY A 43 8.37 -7.68 10.74
N LEU A 44 8.48 -7.37 9.45
CA LEU A 44 9.73 -6.93 8.81
C LEU A 44 10.41 -5.75 9.51
N THR A 45 9.63 -4.71 9.84
CA THR A 45 10.16 -3.49 10.47
C THR A 45 10.69 -3.77 11.88
N ALA A 46 10.00 -4.62 12.66
CA ALA A 46 10.44 -5.05 13.98
C ALA A 46 11.70 -5.92 13.90
N ALA A 47 11.73 -6.89 12.99
CA ALA A 47 12.87 -7.79 12.79
C ALA A 47 14.15 -7.05 12.38
N LEU A 48 14.01 -5.99 11.59
CA LEU A 48 15.12 -5.14 11.15
C LEU A 48 15.38 -3.93 12.06
N LYS A 49 14.58 -3.76 13.13
CA LYS A 49 14.66 -2.60 14.04
C LYS A 49 14.61 -1.26 13.30
N LEU A 50 13.74 -1.16 12.30
CA LEU A 50 13.52 0.07 11.55
C LEU A 50 12.74 1.07 12.41
N ASP A 51 13.31 2.25 12.59
CA ASP A 51 12.61 3.34 13.26
C ASP A 51 11.63 4.01 12.30
N LEU A 52 10.36 3.59 12.36
CA LEU A 52 9.29 4.21 11.57
C LEU A 52 8.94 5.62 12.05
N GLY A 53 9.35 6.01 13.26
CA GLY A 53 9.17 7.36 13.79
C GLY A 53 9.89 8.42 12.95
N LEU A 54 10.98 8.03 12.27
CA LEU A 54 11.70 8.90 11.32
C LEU A 54 10.83 9.33 10.12
N PHE A 55 9.80 8.55 9.79
CA PHE A 55 8.88 8.82 8.69
C PHE A 55 7.54 9.39 9.17
N SER A 56 7.41 9.73 10.46
CA SER A 56 6.20 10.37 10.97
C SER A 56 6.00 11.74 10.34
N THR A 57 4.74 12.16 10.18
CA THR A 57 4.43 13.50 9.66
C THR A 57 5.12 14.60 10.47
N LYS A 58 5.25 14.43 11.79
CA LYS A 58 5.99 15.37 12.65
C LYS A 58 7.46 15.50 12.22
N THR A 59 8.17 14.37 12.14
CA THR A 59 9.58 14.35 11.76
C THR A 59 9.77 14.92 10.35
N LEU A 60 8.89 14.60 9.42
CA LEU A 60 8.94 15.10 8.04
C LEU A 60 8.73 16.63 7.98
N VAL A 61 7.77 17.17 8.73
CA VAL A 61 7.52 18.62 8.82
C VAL A 61 8.69 19.36 9.49
N GLU A 62 9.29 18.78 10.52
CA GLU A 62 10.45 19.37 11.22
C GLU A 62 11.70 19.38 10.35
N ALA A 63 11.97 18.31 9.60
CA ALA A 63 13.17 18.18 8.78
C ALA A 63 13.07 18.90 7.42
N TRP A 64 11.92 18.81 6.73
CA TRP A 64 11.76 19.27 5.35
C TRP A 64 10.39 19.92 5.09
N PRO A 65 10.04 21.03 5.78
CA PRO A 65 8.69 21.61 5.76
C PRO A 65 8.22 22.10 4.39
N ASP A 66 9.13 22.63 3.58
CA ASP A 66 8.83 23.22 2.27
C ASP A 66 9.07 22.23 1.11
N HIS A 67 9.31 20.95 1.42
CA HIS A 67 9.44 19.92 0.40
C HIS A 67 8.14 19.78 -0.39
N ALA A 68 8.23 19.85 -1.71
CA ALA A 68 7.08 19.79 -2.60
C ALA A 68 6.42 18.41 -2.56
N VAL A 69 5.09 18.38 -2.51
CA VAL A 69 4.28 17.16 -2.54
C VAL A 69 3.21 17.29 -3.61
N GLU A 70 3.08 16.26 -4.45
CA GLU A 70 1.95 16.11 -5.37
C GLU A 70 0.71 15.69 -4.58
N VAL A 71 -0.40 16.39 -4.77
CA VAL A 71 -1.68 16.09 -4.12
C VAL A 71 -2.66 15.53 -5.15
N ARG A 72 -3.41 14.51 -4.76
CA ARG A 72 -4.55 13.98 -5.51
C ARG A 72 -5.86 14.30 -4.79
N THR A 73 -6.68 15.16 -5.38
CA THR A 73 -8.03 15.45 -4.88
C THR A 73 -9.00 14.40 -5.43
N GLN A 74 -9.61 13.65 -4.51
CA GLN A 74 -10.46 12.49 -4.79
C GLN A 74 -11.77 12.57 -3.99
N LEU A 75 -12.76 11.77 -4.39
CA LEU A 75 -14.01 11.61 -3.66
C LEU A 75 -13.88 10.47 -2.63
N MET A 76 -14.30 10.71 -1.39
CA MET A 76 -14.34 9.67 -0.36
C MET A 76 -15.48 8.68 -0.65
N GLN A 77 -15.14 7.41 -0.79
CA GLN A 77 -16.03 6.30 -1.16
C GLN A 77 -15.56 5.02 -0.43
N SER A 78 -16.34 3.94 -0.48
CA SER A 78 -15.89 2.64 0.07
C SER A 78 -14.72 2.08 -0.75
N ALA A 79 -13.92 1.21 -0.12
CA ALA A 79 -12.69 0.69 -0.74
C ALA A 79 -12.95 -0.24 -1.94
N ASP A 80 -14.15 -0.82 -2.02
CA ASP A 80 -14.58 -1.80 -3.02
C ASP A 80 -15.48 -1.21 -4.11
N GLU A 81 -15.76 0.09 -4.06
CA GLU A 81 -16.64 0.77 -5.01
C GLU A 81 -16.00 2.03 -5.62
N ASN A 82 -16.49 2.42 -6.79
CA ASN A 82 -16.21 3.72 -7.38
C ASN A 82 -17.44 4.18 -8.15
N TRP A 83 -18.03 5.29 -7.72
CA TRP A 83 -19.25 5.88 -8.25
C TRP A 83 -18.95 7.14 -9.03
N ASP A 84 -19.85 7.49 -9.96
CA ASP A 84 -19.79 8.78 -10.61
C ASP A 84 -20.08 9.94 -9.62
N PRO A 85 -19.76 11.20 -9.96
CA PRO A 85 -19.97 12.33 -9.05
C PRO A 85 -21.43 12.55 -8.61
N THR A 86 -22.40 11.93 -9.30
CA THR A 86 -23.81 11.99 -8.94
C THR A 86 -24.23 10.89 -7.97
N GLY A 87 -23.35 9.91 -7.71
CA GLY A 87 -23.60 8.75 -6.86
C GLY A 87 -24.57 7.73 -7.45
N ARG A 88 -24.86 7.78 -8.76
CA ARG A 88 -25.96 6.98 -9.37
C ARG A 88 -25.52 5.66 -9.97
N ARG A 89 -24.26 5.58 -10.41
CA ARG A 89 -23.71 4.38 -11.08
C ARG A 89 -22.26 4.15 -10.71
N ARG A 90 -21.89 2.88 -10.62
CA ARG A 90 -20.49 2.47 -10.52
C ARG A 90 -19.79 2.68 -11.86
N VAL A 91 -18.58 3.22 -11.82
CA VAL A 91 -17.80 3.57 -13.01
C VAL A 91 -16.35 3.16 -12.84
N TRP A 92 -15.66 2.90 -13.96
CA TRP A 92 -14.23 2.61 -13.98
C TRP A 92 -13.37 3.87 -13.87
N ALA A 93 -13.86 5.01 -14.39
CA ALA A 93 -13.13 6.27 -14.34
C ALA A 93 -13.00 6.74 -12.88
N CYS A 94 -11.78 6.81 -12.36
CA CYS A 94 -11.48 7.31 -11.02
C CYS A 94 -11.11 8.79 -11.10
N ALA A 95 -11.96 9.66 -10.55
CA ALA A 95 -11.69 11.10 -10.48
C ALA A 95 -10.52 11.37 -9.52
N SER A 96 -9.41 11.86 -10.07
CA SER A 96 -8.16 12.08 -9.32
C SER A 96 -7.41 13.29 -9.88
N HIS A 97 -7.71 14.47 -9.34
CA HIS A 97 -7.17 15.73 -9.84
C HIS A 97 -5.83 16.03 -9.18
N ARG A 98 -4.83 16.37 -10.00
CA ARG A 98 -3.47 16.68 -9.54
C ARG A 98 -3.35 18.16 -9.16
N SER A 99 -2.76 18.41 -8.00
CA SER A 99 -2.25 19.72 -7.59
C SER A 99 -0.93 19.55 -6.83
N HIS A 100 -0.36 20.64 -6.29
CA HIS A 100 0.89 20.60 -5.54
C HIS A 100 0.78 21.47 -4.28
N THR A 101 1.40 21.00 -3.20
CA THR A 101 1.55 21.71 -1.92
C THR A 101 2.96 21.46 -1.36
N THR A 102 3.21 21.80 -0.11
CA THR A 102 4.42 21.41 0.63
C THR A 102 4.06 20.51 1.81
N VAL A 103 5.01 19.74 2.34
CA VAL A 103 4.79 18.83 3.48
C VAL A 103 4.11 19.51 4.68
N ARG A 104 4.40 20.79 4.93
CA ARG A 104 3.78 21.57 6.01
C ARG A 104 2.30 21.92 5.77
N LYS A 105 1.86 22.04 4.51
CA LYS A 105 0.57 22.61 4.11
C LYS A 105 -0.40 21.53 3.65
#